data_AF-A0AAV3YEJ9-F1
#
_entry.id   AF-A0AAV3YEJ9-F1
#
_cell.length_a   1.000
_cell.length_b   1.000
_cell.length_c   1.000
_cell.angle_alpha   90.00
_cell.angle_beta   90.00
_cell.angle_gamma   90.00
#
_symmetry.space_group_name_H-M   'P 1'
#
loop_
_entity.id
_entity.type
_entity.pdbx_description
1 polymer ?
#
loop_
_entity_poly.entity_id
_entity_poly.type
_entity_poly.pdbx_seq_one_letter_code
_entity_poly.pdbx_strand_id
1 'polypeptide(L)'
;MKKVIGQTQTDRRGLGSTTAKWWSKIEGKEKRYMIIDEIRNKEASTRVQKAVQQPQQGQWTNWDTAIQRSLTWNDIWHMAPLTISFLIRSVYDLLPSNANLVQ
;
A
#
# COMPACT_ATOMS: atom_id res chain seq x y z
N MET A 1 7.10 8.28 -19.00
CA MET A 1 7.03 8.11 -17.52
C MET A 1 5.77 8.80 -17.05
N LYS A 2 4.92 8.13 -16.26
CA LYS A 2 3.67 8.73 -15.78
C LYS A 2 4.00 9.95 -14.92
N LYS A 3 3.31 11.06 -15.17
CA LYS A 3 3.40 12.25 -14.33
C LYS A 3 2.54 11.98 -13.10
N VAL A 4 3.15 11.71 -11.95
CA VAL A 4 2.44 11.44 -10.70
C VAL A 4 1.86 12.78 -10.20
N ILE A 5 0.56 12.97 -10.37
CA ILE A 5 -0.17 14.16 -9.92
C ILE A 5 -0.70 13.85 -8.52
N GLY A 6 0.12 14.13 -7.50
CA GLY A 6 -0.19 13.84 -6.09
C GLY A 6 0.46 12.54 -5.59
N GLN A 7 0.95 12.56 -4.35
CA GLN A 7 1.56 11.39 -3.71
C GLN A 7 0.48 10.60 -2.96
N THR A 8 0.33 9.32 -3.31
CA THR A 8 -0.44 8.38 -2.52
C THR A 8 0.36 7.98 -1.28
N GLN A 9 -0.33 7.55 -0.22
CA GLN A 9 0.36 6.94 0.92
C GLN A 9 1.21 5.78 0.42
N THR A 10 2.50 5.82 0.78
CA THR A 10 3.48 4.79 0.43
C THR A 10 4.02 4.20 1.73
N ASP A 11 3.71 2.93 1.96
CA ASP A 11 4.11 2.17 3.15
C ASP A 11 3.74 2.88 4.48
N ARG A 12 4.53 2.59 5.52
CA ARG A 12 4.46 3.16 6.86
C ARG A 12 4.79 4.66 6.94
N ARG A 13 5.12 5.33 5.83
CA ARG A 13 5.56 6.74 5.84
C ARG A 13 4.41 7.71 6.07
N GLY A 14 3.18 7.30 5.78
CA GLY A 14 1.98 8.12 5.97
C GLY A 14 1.74 9.12 4.84
N LEU A 15 0.56 9.74 4.87
CA LEU A 15 0.13 10.73 3.88
C LEU A 15 0.99 12.02 4.00
N GLY A 16 1.52 12.51 2.87
CA GLY A 16 2.24 13.79 2.83
C GLY A 16 3.70 13.76 3.32
N SER A 17 4.19 12.61 3.80
CA SER A 17 5.56 12.46 4.31
C SER A 17 6.63 12.45 3.21
N THR A 18 6.25 12.10 1.98
CA THR A 18 7.17 11.94 0.87
C THR A 18 7.15 13.16 -0.05
N THR A 19 8.31 13.76 -0.32
CA THR A 19 8.43 14.82 -1.32
C THR A 19 8.26 14.26 -2.73
N ALA A 20 7.38 14.90 -3.52
CA ALA A 20 7.13 14.47 -4.90
C ALA A 20 8.40 14.63 -5.75
N LYS A 21 8.91 13.50 -6.22
CA LYS A 21 10.10 13.42 -7.05
C LYS A 21 9.72 13.54 -8.54
N TRP A 22 10.23 14.58 -9.20
CA TRP A 22 9.96 14.85 -10.62
C TRP A 22 11.09 14.35 -11.50
N TRP A 23 10.81 13.49 -12.48
CA TRP A 23 11.82 12.97 -13.42
C TRP A 23 12.66 14.07 -14.08
N SER A 24 12.04 15.21 -14.43
CA SER A 24 12.71 16.33 -15.08
C SER A 24 13.62 17.13 -14.14
N LYS A 25 13.47 17.00 -12.82
CA LYS A 25 14.24 17.74 -11.80
C LYS A 25 15.31 16.89 -11.13
N ILE A 26 15.43 15.62 -11.52
CA ILE A 26 16.26 14.63 -10.82
C ILE A 26 17.40 14.18 -11.74
N GLU A 27 18.60 14.14 -11.17
CA GLU A 27 19.82 13.81 -11.90
C GLU A 27 20.60 12.66 -11.23
N GLY A 28 21.51 12.06 -12.00
CA GLY A 28 22.45 11.05 -11.49
C GLY A 28 21.78 9.81 -10.88
N LYS A 29 22.17 9.49 -9.64
CA LYS A 29 21.81 8.25 -8.93
C LYS A 29 20.31 8.13 -8.67
N GLU A 30 19.66 9.23 -8.33
CA GLU A 30 18.22 9.26 -8.04
C GLU A 30 17.37 8.92 -9.27
N LYS A 31 17.82 9.34 -10.46
CA LYS A 31 17.18 9.02 -11.74
C LYS A 31 17.20 7.51 -12.00
N ARG A 32 18.33 6.86 -11.72
CA ARG A 32 18.45 5.39 -11.79
C ARG A 32 17.51 4.70 -10.81
N TYR A 33 17.43 5.18 -9.56
CA TYR A 33 16.49 4.62 -8.59
C TYR A 33 15.03 4.74 -9.03
N MET A 34 14.64 5.88 -9.61
CA MET A 34 13.28 6.05 -10.13
C MET A 34 12.96 5.08 -11.28
N ILE A 35 13.94 4.78 -12.16
CA ILE A 35 13.76 3.75 -13.19
C ILE A 35 13.58 2.36 -12.56
N ILE A 36 14.44 2.01 -11.61
CA ILE A 36 14.39 0.69 -10.94
C ILE A 36 13.04 0.51 -10.25
N ASP A 37 12.55 1.54 -9.55
CA ASP A 37 11.27 1.51 -8.87
C ASP A 37 10.10 1.34 -9.85
N GLU A 38 10.11 2.08 -10.97
CA GLU A 38 9.10 1.94 -12.02
C GLU A 38 9.10 0.52 -12.63
N ILE A 39 10.27 -0.06 -12.87
CA ILE A 39 10.40 -1.45 -13.36
C ILE A 39 9.82 -2.42 -12.32
N ARG A 40 10.18 -2.24 -11.05
CA ARG A 40 9.67 -3.08 -9.95
C ARG A 40 8.15 -3.02 -9.84
N ASN A 41 7.56 -1.83 -9.94
CA ASN A 41 6.12 -1.61 -9.92
C ASN A 41 5.44 -2.27 -11.12
N LYS A 42 6.05 -2.19 -12.30
CA LYS A 42 5.54 -2.87 -13.51
C LYS A 42 5.54 -4.38 -13.34
N GLU A 43 6.64 -4.95 -12.84
CA GLU A 43 6.70 -6.40 -12.58
C GLU A 43 5.72 -6.84 -11.48
N ALA A 44 5.59 -6.06 -10.40
CA ALA A 44 4.62 -6.33 -9.34
C ALA A 44 3.19 -6.35 -9.90
N SER A 45 2.85 -5.40 -10.77
CA SER A 45 1.57 -5.36 -11.46
C SER A 45 1.33 -6.63 -12.31
N THR A 46 2.34 -7.08 -13.06
CA THR A 46 2.26 -8.33 -13.83
C THR A 46 2.07 -9.55 -12.92
N ARG A 47 2.75 -9.60 -11.77
CA ARG A 47 2.57 -10.68 -10.77
C ARG A 47 1.15 -10.71 -10.23
N VAL A 48 0.58 -9.55 -9.90
CA VAL A 48 -0.81 -9.42 -9.45
C VAL A 48 -1.78 -9.87 -10.54
N GLN A 49 -1.60 -9.42 -11.79
CA GLN A 49 -2.43 -9.86 -12.92
C GLN A 49 -2.40 -11.39 -13.10
N LYS A 50 -1.22 -12.00 -12.96
CA LYS A 50 -1.07 -13.45 -13.01
C LYS A 50 -1.79 -14.13 -11.85
N ALA A 51 -1.66 -13.59 -10.63
CA ALA A 51 -2.36 -14.12 -9.46
C ALA A 51 -3.88 -14.08 -9.63
N VAL A 52 -4.45 -12.98 -10.15
CA VAL A 52 -5.88 -12.85 -10.44
C VAL A 52 -6.38 -13.93 -11.42
N GLN A 53 -5.54 -14.35 -12.38
CA GLN A 53 -5.88 -15.41 -13.33
C GLN A 53 -5.79 -16.84 -12.74
N GLN A 54 -5.30 -16.99 -11.50
CA GLN A 54 -5.15 -18.27 -10.83
C GLN A 54 -6.18 -18.40 -9.70
N PRO A 55 -7.38 -18.96 -9.95
CA PRO A 55 -8.49 -18.90 -8.99
C PRO A 55 -8.21 -19.57 -7.64
N GLN A 56 -7.41 -20.65 -7.62
CA GLN A 56 -7.06 -21.33 -6.37
C GLN A 56 -5.86 -20.70 -5.65
N GLN A 57 -4.76 -20.41 -6.35
CA GLN A 57 -3.53 -19.86 -5.75
C GLN A 57 -3.62 -18.34 -5.51
N GLY A 58 -4.42 -17.65 -6.30
CA GLY A 58 -4.68 -16.22 -6.26
C GLY A 58 -5.94 -15.85 -5.50
N GLN A 59 -6.51 -16.76 -4.70
CA GLN A 59 -7.72 -16.49 -3.93
C GLN A 59 -7.56 -15.27 -2.99
N TRP A 60 -6.33 -14.96 -2.56
CA TRP A 60 -5.99 -13.77 -1.78
C TRP A 60 -6.18 -12.44 -2.54
N THR A 61 -6.35 -12.47 -3.87
CA THR A 61 -6.67 -11.28 -4.68
C THR A 61 -8.15 -10.93 -4.66
N ASN A 62 -9.01 -11.86 -4.22
CA ASN A 62 -10.45 -11.65 -4.09
C ASN A 62 -10.80 -11.18 -2.68
N TRP A 63 -11.82 -10.33 -2.58
CA TRP A 63 -12.29 -9.78 -1.31
C TRP A 63 -13.60 -10.44 -0.83
N ASP A 64 -14.03 -11.54 -1.46
CA ASP A 64 -15.33 -12.18 -1.18
C ASP A 64 -15.45 -12.69 0.26
N THR A 65 -14.32 -13.08 0.88
CA THR A 65 -14.26 -13.53 2.28
C THR A 65 -13.89 -12.42 3.26
N ALA A 66 -13.64 -11.20 2.77
CA ALA A 66 -13.25 -10.09 3.62
C ALA A 66 -14.45 -9.58 4.41
N ILE A 67 -14.30 -9.52 5.73
CA ILE A 67 -15.32 -8.97 6.61
C ILE A 67 -15.28 -7.46 6.48
N GLN A 68 -16.35 -6.87 5.92
CA GLN A 68 -16.50 -5.42 5.90
C GLN A 68 -16.65 -4.90 7.33
N ARG A 69 -15.76 -3.98 7.73
CA ARG A 69 -15.83 -3.28 9.01
C ARG A 69 -16.10 -1.80 8.77
N SER A 70 -17.32 -1.35 9.04
CA SER A 70 -17.65 0.08 9.07
C SER A 70 -17.22 0.66 10.41
N LEU A 71 -16.35 1.67 10.38
CA LEU A 71 -15.98 2.45 11.57
C LEU A 71 -16.79 3.76 11.55
N THR A 72 -17.58 3.99 12.59
CA THR A 72 -18.21 5.30 12.78
C THR A 72 -17.20 6.29 13.35
N TRP A 73 -17.46 7.59 13.20
CA TRP A 73 -16.63 8.63 13.82
C TRP A 73 -16.56 8.46 15.33
N ASN A 74 -17.67 8.04 15.95
CA ASN A 74 -17.74 7.75 17.37
C ASN A 74 -16.79 6.60 17.77
N ASP A 75 -16.74 5.52 16.98
CA ASP A 75 -15.83 4.40 17.25
C ASP A 75 -14.37 4.85 17.21
N ILE A 76 -14.01 5.70 16.24
CA ILE A 76 -12.65 6.21 16.09
C ILE A 76 -12.23 7.04 17.31
N TRP A 77 -13.12 7.90 17.82
CA TRP A 77 -12.81 8.73 19.00
C TRP A 77 -12.60 7.94 20.28
N HIS A 78 -13.26 6.79 20.41
CA HIS A 78 -13.21 5.97 21.62
C HIS A 78 -12.23 4.78 21.52
N MET A 79 -11.65 4.53 20.35
CA MET A 79 -10.66 3.47 20.16
C MET A 79 -9.28 3.88 20.69
N ALA A 80 -8.55 2.90 21.23
CA ALA A 80 -7.16 3.10 21.59
C ALA A 80 -6.32 3.44 20.34
N PRO A 81 -5.35 4.38 20.42
CA PRO A 81 -4.56 4.81 19.26
C PRO A 81 -3.85 3.66 18.52
N LEU A 82 -3.37 2.65 19.25
CA LEU A 82 -2.73 1.47 18.67
C LEU A 82 -3.70 0.62 17.86
N THR A 83 -4.95 0.49 18.32
CA THR A 83 -6.00 -0.25 17.60
C THR A 83 -6.36 0.43 16.29
N ILE A 84 -6.48 1.76 16.29
CA ILE A 84 -6.73 2.55 15.07
C ILE A 84 -5.57 2.40 14.09
N SER A 85 -4.34 2.54 14.59
CA SER A 85 -3.12 2.36 13.79
C SER A 85 -3.05 0.97 13.15
N PHE A 86 -3.37 -0.08 13.92
CA PHE A 86 -3.44 -1.45 13.42
C PHE A 86 -4.50 -1.61 12.33
N LEU A 87 -5.72 -1.13 12.56
CA LEU A 87 -6.83 -1.25 11.61
C LEU A 87 -6.55 -0.54 10.29
N ILE A 88 -5.91 0.62 10.33
CA ILE A 88 -5.52 1.34 9.11
C ILE A 88 -4.42 0.57 8.38
N ARG A 89 -3.38 0.12 9.10
CA ARG A 89 -2.23 -0.57 8.50
C ARG A 89 -2.56 -1.96 7.97
N SER A 90 -3.53 -2.67 8.53
CA SER A 90 -3.95 -3.98 8.01
C SER A 90 -4.62 -3.90 6.63
N VAL A 91 -5.08 -2.72 6.21
CA VAL A 91 -5.66 -2.49 4.88
C VAL A 91 -4.60 -2.09 3.87
N TYR A 92 -3.57 -1.34 4.28
CA TYR A 92 -2.60 -0.72 3.36
C TYR A 92 -1.20 -1.37 3.36
N ASP A 93 -0.71 -1.85 4.50
CA ASP A 93 0.70 -2.19 4.66
C ASP A 93 0.99 -3.71 4.56
N LEU A 94 0.04 -4.61 4.93
CA LEU A 94 0.29 -6.06 4.97
C LEU A 94 -0.99 -6.91 4.80
N LEU A 95 -0.84 -8.11 4.23
CA LEU A 95 -1.78 -9.21 4.48
C LEU A 95 -1.98 -9.34 6.01
N PRO A 96 -3.22 -9.40 6.53
CA PRO A 96 -3.45 -9.56 7.95
C PRO A 96 -2.74 -10.83 8.44
N SER A 97 -1.74 -10.68 9.32
CA SER A 97 -1.04 -11.81 9.94
C SER A 97 -0.80 -11.52 11.41
N ASN A 98 -0.74 -12.57 12.24
CA ASN A 98 -0.57 -12.46 13.69
C ASN A 98 0.71 -11.71 14.11
N ALA A 99 1.73 -11.67 13.25
CA ALA A 99 2.95 -10.88 13.48
C ALA A 99 2.68 -9.36 13.55
N ASN A 100 1.58 -8.88 12.96
CA ASN A 100 1.25 -7.46 12.93
C ASN A 100 0.47 -6.99 14.18
N LEU A 101 0.01 -7.90 15.04
CA LEU A 101 -0.72 -7.62 16.27
C LEU A 101 0.19 -7.41 17.49
N VAL A 102 1.44 -7.85 17.41
CA VAL A 102 2.42 -7.73 18.49
C VAL A 102 3.38 -6.60 18.12
N GLN A 103 3.14 -5.40 18.67
CA GLN A 103 4.15 -4.34 18.77
C GLN A 103 4.51 -4.15 20.24
#